data_AF-A0A1M5Q845-F1
#
_entry.id   AF-A0A1M5Q845-F1
#
_cell.length_a   1.000
_cell.length_b   1.000
_cell.length_c   1.000
_cell.angle_alpha   90.00
_cell.angle_beta   90.00
_cell.angle_gamma   90.00
#
_symmetry.space_group_name_H-M   'P 1'
#
loop_
_entity.id
_entity.type
_entity.pdbx_description
1 polymer ?
#
loop_
_entity_poly.entity_id
_entity_poly.type
_entity_poly.pdbx_seq_one_letter_code
_entity_poly.pdbx_strand_id
1 'polypeptide(L)'
;MKLLRTIALDRSDTFVFDAAAEPGDWAVSGAFRFCDRDRGKLTGKDRSAFRSGFLGVQSWGWSTLVQIVPATAADRRALVELLAAQLVDRFGAPDLATAQLAAEEEIAFAEQLCTHPVGSLIAVHRTATDGEVRESFRRLKLREGMGHSRAFSFMEVEDDTEPDSDVNLADRTSEPPRR
;
A
#
# COMPACT_ATOMS: atom_id res chain seq x y z
N MET A 1 7.59 -10.71 16.67
CA MET A 1 7.38 -10.67 15.21
C MET A 1 7.47 -9.23 14.73
N LYS A 2 7.24 -8.95 13.45
CA LYS A 2 7.20 -7.59 12.90
C LYS A 2 5.92 -7.42 12.09
N LEU A 3 5.35 -6.23 12.14
CA LEU A 3 4.15 -5.84 11.38
C LEU A 3 4.33 -4.42 10.85
N LEU A 4 3.33 -3.96 10.10
CA LEU A 4 3.33 -2.64 9.45
C LEU A 4 2.44 -1.68 10.23
N ARG A 5 2.91 -0.44 10.43
CA ARG A 5 2.07 0.69 10.86
C ARG A 5 2.09 1.81 9.84
N THR A 6 0.97 2.49 9.67
CA THR A 6 0.88 3.70 8.84
C THR A 6 1.80 4.79 9.40
N ILE A 7 2.30 5.65 8.52
CA ILE A 7 3.12 6.78 8.92
C ILE A 7 2.87 7.95 7.97
N ALA A 8 2.70 9.14 8.55
CA ALA A 8 2.61 10.38 7.80
C ALA A 8 3.91 11.18 7.98
N LEU A 9 4.73 11.27 6.93
CA LEU A 9 5.92 12.14 6.92
C LEU A 9 5.54 13.62 6.78
N ASP A 10 4.42 13.87 6.10
CA ASP A 10 3.76 15.16 5.94
C ASP A 10 2.25 14.92 5.70
N ARG A 11 1.49 15.97 5.36
CA ARG A 11 0.03 15.88 5.15
C ARG A 11 -0.38 15.38 3.76
N SER A 12 0.54 14.91 2.92
CA SER A 12 0.32 14.50 1.53
C SER A 12 -0.80 13.47 1.38
N ASP A 13 -0.90 12.50 2.29
CA ASP A 13 -1.94 11.48 2.25
C ASP A 13 -3.36 12.08 2.22
N THR A 14 -3.59 13.23 2.88
CA THR A 14 -4.89 13.94 2.87
C THR A 14 -5.23 14.56 1.51
N PHE A 15 -4.21 14.82 0.67
CA PHE A 15 -4.37 15.31 -0.69
C PHE A 15 -4.43 14.16 -1.71
N VAL A 16 -3.77 13.04 -1.43
CA VAL A 16 -3.67 11.87 -2.33
C VAL A 16 -4.91 10.97 -2.22
N PHE A 17 -5.48 10.81 -1.02
CA PHE A 17 -6.61 9.91 -0.76
C PHE A 17 -7.85 10.67 -0.31
N ASP A 18 -9.02 10.03 -0.44
CA ASP A 18 -10.28 10.58 0.09
C ASP A 18 -10.37 10.44 1.61
N ALA A 19 -9.90 9.30 2.13
CA ALA A 19 -9.73 9.06 3.54
C ALA A 19 -8.27 8.66 3.78
N ALA A 20 -7.51 9.55 4.45
CA ALA A 20 -6.16 9.22 4.92
C ALA A 20 -6.26 8.36 6.19
N ALA A 21 -5.34 7.41 6.35
CA ALA A 21 -5.24 6.64 7.57
C ALA A 21 -4.67 7.48 8.71
N GLU A 22 -5.07 7.19 9.94
CA GLU A 22 -4.45 7.79 11.12
C GLU A 22 -3.00 7.28 11.25
N PRO A 23 -2.00 8.15 11.48
CA PRO A 23 -0.61 7.72 11.66
C PRO A 23 -0.44 6.80 12.86
N GLY A 24 0.26 5.69 12.67
CA GLY A 24 0.47 4.67 13.69
C GLY A 24 -0.62 3.60 13.74
N ASP A 25 -1.63 3.65 12.88
CA ASP A 25 -2.57 2.53 12.71
C ASP A 25 -1.85 1.27 12.23
N TRP A 26 -2.29 0.10 12.69
CA TRP A 26 -1.88 -1.15 12.07
C TRP A 26 -2.30 -1.19 10.61
N ALA A 27 -1.38 -1.64 9.75
CA ALA A 27 -1.56 -1.57 8.31
C ALA A 27 -1.43 -2.95 7.63
N VAL A 28 -2.20 -3.12 6.57
CA VAL A 28 -2.12 -4.25 5.64
C VAL A 28 -2.06 -3.75 4.20
N SER A 29 -1.84 -4.64 3.24
CA SER A 29 -1.83 -4.26 1.82
C SER A 29 -3.18 -3.62 1.45
N GLY A 30 -4.29 -4.30 1.76
CA GLY A 30 -5.62 -3.79 1.52
C GLY A 30 -6.09 -3.86 0.07
N ALA A 31 -5.37 -4.62 -0.78
CA ALA A 31 -5.74 -4.83 -2.19
C ALA A 31 -7.15 -5.42 -2.35
N PHE A 32 -7.60 -6.22 -1.37
CA PHE A 32 -8.94 -6.78 -1.32
C PHE A 32 -10.05 -5.71 -1.38
N ARG A 33 -9.82 -4.45 -0.95
CA ARG A 33 -10.83 -3.38 -1.08
C ARG A 33 -11.22 -3.05 -2.52
N PHE A 34 -10.47 -3.55 -3.49
CA PHE A 34 -10.70 -3.37 -4.91
C PHE A 34 -11.09 -4.67 -5.62
N CYS A 35 -11.51 -5.73 -4.92
CA CYS A 35 -11.94 -7.00 -5.53
C CYS A 35 -13.19 -6.84 -6.40
N ASP A 36 -14.19 -6.10 -5.94
CA ASP A 36 -15.48 -5.94 -6.64
C ASP A 36 -15.53 -4.74 -7.59
N ARG A 37 -14.39 -4.07 -7.81
CA ARG A 37 -14.29 -2.87 -8.65
C ARG A 37 -13.57 -3.17 -9.95
N ASP A 38 -14.00 -2.52 -11.03
CA ASP A 38 -13.26 -2.48 -12.28
C ASP A 38 -12.01 -1.61 -12.12
N ARG A 39 -10.88 -2.26 -11.82
CA ARG A 39 -9.59 -1.63 -11.53
C ARG A 39 -9.08 -0.79 -12.70
N GLY A 40 -9.46 -1.13 -13.94
CA GLY A 40 -9.12 -0.37 -15.15
C GLY A 40 -9.89 0.95 -15.31
N LYS A 41 -11.01 1.10 -14.57
CA LYS A 41 -11.86 2.31 -14.61
C LYS A 41 -11.72 3.19 -13.38
N LEU A 42 -10.84 2.86 -12.44
CA LEU A 42 -10.56 3.73 -11.29
C LEU A 42 -9.98 5.05 -11.77
N THR A 43 -10.48 6.16 -11.23
CA THR A 43 -10.01 7.53 -11.55
C THR A 43 -9.73 8.31 -10.27
N GLY A 44 -9.05 9.45 -10.40
CA GLY A 44 -8.79 10.35 -9.28
C GLY A 44 -8.12 9.67 -8.08
N LYS A 45 -8.63 9.96 -6.88
CA LYS A 45 -8.12 9.47 -5.60
C LYS A 45 -8.34 7.98 -5.38
N ASP A 46 -9.42 7.41 -5.93
CA ASP A 46 -9.66 5.96 -5.93
C ASP A 46 -8.54 5.21 -6.68
N ARG A 47 -8.10 5.74 -7.82
CA ARG A 47 -6.95 5.18 -8.55
C ARG A 47 -5.65 5.31 -7.75
N SER A 48 -5.45 6.43 -7.06
CA SER A 48 -4.27 6.64 -6.21
C SER A 48 -4.24 5.64 -5.04
N ALA A 49 -5.38 5.43 -4.39
CA ALA A 49 -5.55 4.45 -3.32
C ALA A 49 -5.22 3.03 -3.80
N PHE A 50 -5.77 2.63 -4.96
CA PHE A 50 -5.46 1.33 -5.55
C PHE A 50 -3.96 1.20 -5.84
N ARG A 51 -3.37 2.17 -6.53
CA ARG A 51 -1.99 2.08 -7.00
C ARG A 51 -0.96 2.13 -5.89
N SER A 52 -1.21 2.85 -4.79
CA SER A 52 -0.16 3.19 -3.83
C SER A 52 -0.59 3.23 -2.36
N GLY A 53 -1.82 2.83 -2.03
CA GLY A 53 -2.33 2.88 -0.66
C GLY A 53 -2.12 1.57 0.10
N PHE A 54 -1.58 1.67 1.31
CA PHE A 54 -1.77 0.67 2.36
C PHE A 54 -3.02 1.01 3.17
N LEU A 55 -3.74 0.00 3.62
CA LEU A 55 -4.95 0.18 4.42
C LEU A 55 -4.61 0.24 5.92
N GLY A 56 -4.96 1.33 6.59
CA GLY A 56 -5.01 1.40 8.04
C GLY A 56 -6.26 0.66 8.56
N VAL A 57 -6.09 -0.39 9.35
CA VAL A 57 -7.20 -1.29 9.72
C VAL A 57 -8.20 -0.64 10.69
N GLN A 58 -7.72 0.24 11.58
CA GLN A 58 -8.59 0.93 12.55
C GLN A 58 -9.33 2.11 11.91
N SER A 59 -8.62 3.02 11.25
CA SER A 59 -9.21 4.18 10.57
C SER A 59 -9.95 3.84 9.27
N TRP A 60 -9.66 2.68 8.68
CA TRP A 60 -10.13 2.30 7.34
C TRP A 60 -9.70 3.28 6.22
N GLY A 61 -8.67 4.07 6.50
CA GLY A 61 -8.07 5.04 5.58
C GLY A 61 -6.86 4.47 4.84
N TRP A 62 -6.31 5.28 3.94
CA TRP A 62 -5.16 4.94 3.12
C TRP A 62 -3.90 5.70 3.57
N SER A 63 -2.77 5.01 3.55
CA SER A 63 -1.44 5.57 3.81
C SER A 63 -0.54 5.32 2.61
N THR A 64 0.21 6.31 2.15
CA THR A 64 1.16 6.09 1.02
C THR A 64 2.34 5.23 1.45
N LEU A 65 2.72 5.35 2.72
CA LEU A 65 3.85 4.66 3.32
C LEU A 65 3.43 3.94 4.60
N VAL A 66 4.14 2.86 4.88
CA VAL A 66 4.07 2.17 6.17
C VAL A 66 5.48 1.93 6.70
N GLN A 67 5.59 1.78 8.01
CA GLN A 67 6.82 1.50 8.70
C GLN A 67 6.78 0.10 9.31
N ILE A 68 7.89 -0.64 9.19
CA ILE A 68 8.09 -1.91 9.89
C ILE A 68 8.31 -1.63 11.38
N VAL A 69 7.46 -2.18 12.24
CA VAL A 69 7.53 -2.04 13.69
C VAL A 69 7.58 -3.41 14.39
N PRO A 70 8.16 -3.51 15.59
CA PRO A 70 8.03 -4.73 16.39
C PRO A 70 6.56 -4.94 16.78
N ALA A 71 6.15 -6.20 16.81
CA ALA A 71 4.82 -6.60 17.26
C ALA A 71 4.89 -7.85 18.15
N THR A 72 3.96 -7.93 19.09
CA THR A 72 3.74 -9.10 19.94
C THR A 72 2.71 -10.04 19.32
N ALA A 73 2.62 -11.27 19.82
CA ALA A 73 1.56 -12.19 19.40
C ALA A 73 0.15 -11.71 19.80
N ALA A 74 0.05 -10.90 20.86
CA ALA A 74 -1.20 -10.28 21.27
C ALA A 74 -1.63 -9.19 20.28
N ASP A 75 -0.69 -8.35 19.82
CA ASP A 75 -0.95 -7.33 18.79
C ASP A 75 -1.47 -7.97 17.51
N ARG A 76 -0.80 -9.02 17.02
CA ARG A 76 -1.23 -9.76 15.84
C ARG A 76 -2.64 -10.30 16.00
N ARG A 77 -2.96 -10.92 17.15
CA ARG A 77 -4.28 -11.50 17.39
C ARG A 77 -5.38 -10.43 17.42
N ALA A 78 -5.12 -9.32 18.12
CA ALA A 78 -6.04 -8.19 18.14
C ALA A 78 -6.25 -7.57 16.75
N LEU A 79 -5.20 -7.53 15.93
CA LEU A 79 -5.29 -7.06 14.54
C LEU A 79 -6.14 -7.99 13.67
N VAL A 80 -5.98 -9.31 13.81
CA VAL A 80 -6.81 -10.32 13.13
C VAL A 80 -8.28 -10.15 13.51
N GLU A 81 -8.56 -10.07 14.81
CA GLU A 81 -9.93 -9.90 15.32
C GLU A 81 -10.56 -8.61 14.79
N LEU A 82 -9.81 -7.51 14.79
CA LEU A 82 -10.26 -6.23 14.27
C LEU A 82 -10.54 -6.29 12.76
N LEU A 83 -9.61 -6.82 11.96
CA LEU A 83 -9.78 -6.91 10.52
C LEU A 83 -10.96 -7.83 10.16
N ALA A 84 -11.10 -8.97 10.84
CA ALA A 84 -12.23 -9.88 10.65
C ALA A 84 -13.57 -9.18 10.93
N ALA A 85 -13.67 -8.41 12.03
CA ALA A 85 -14.86 -7.64 12.33
C ALA A 85 -15.17 -6.59 11.24
N GLN A 86 -14.16 -5.90 10.72
CA GLN A 86 -14.34 -4.94 9.62
C GLN A 86 -14.75 -5.62 8.30
N LEU A 87 -14.25 -6.83 8.01
CA LEU A 87 -14.66 -7.59 6.83
C LEU A 87 -16.14 -8.00 6.91
N VAL A 88 -16.63 -8.40 8.08
CA VAL A 88 -18.06 -8.64 8.28
C VAL A 88 -18.86 -7.35 8.08
N ASP A 89 -18.50 -6.28 8.79
CA ASP A 89 -19.26 -5.01 8.80
C ASP A 89 -19.27 -4.31 7.44
N ARG A 90 -18.14 -4.31 6.72
CA ARG A 90 -17.93 -3.50 5.51
C ARG A 90 -18.03 -4.28 4.22
N PHE A 91 -17.68 -5.57 4.24
CA PHE A 91 -17.63 -6.44 3.06
C PHE A 91 -18.70 -7.55 3.09
N GLY A 92 -19.50 -7.64 4.16
CA GLY A 92 -20.60 -8.58 4.24
C GLY A 92 -20.14 -10.05 4.27
N ALA A 93 -18.97 -10.32 4.85
CA ALA A 93 -18.51 -11.68 5.07
C ALA A 93 -19.61 -12.50 5.80
N PRO A 94 -19.87 -13.75 5.38
CA PRO A 94 -21.06 -14.50 5.79
C PRO A 94 -21.08 -14.80 7.29
N ASP A 95 -19.91 -15.01 7.88
CA ASP A 95 -19.72 -15.23 9.31
C ASP A 95 -18.31 -14.80 9.74
N LEU A 96 -18.13 -14.66 11.05
CA LEU A 96 -16.88 -14.23 11.63
C LEU A 96 -15.74 -15.24 11.43
N ALA A 97 -16.03 -16.55 11.36
CA ALA A 97 -15.00 -17.57 11.18
C ALA A 97 -14.36 -17.49 9.79
N THR A 98 -15.19 -17.28 8.76
CA THR A 98 -14.76 -17.03 7.38
C THR A 98 -13.97 -15.73 7.28
N ALA A 99 -14.46 -14.66 7.92
CA ALA A 99 -13.77 -13.37 7.96
C ALA A 99 -12.42 -13.47 8.69
N GLN A 100 -12.32 -14.31 9.72
CA GLN A 100 -11.10 -14.53 10.47
C GLN A 100 -10.03 -15.22 9.62
N LEU A 101 -10.38 -16.24 8.82
CA LEU A 101 -9.43 -16.86 7.89
C LEU A 101 -8.85 -15.82 6.92
N ALA A 102 -9.72 -15.02 6.28
CA ALA A 102 -9.27 -13.99 5.34
C ALA A 102 -8.39 -12.92 6.02
N ALA A 103 -8.74 -12.52 7.24
CA ALA A 103 -7.93 -11.58 8.02
C ALA A 103 -6.57 -12.17 8.40
N GLU A 104 -6.50 -13.46 8.75
CA GLU A 104 -5.25 -14.16 9.05
C GLU A 104 -4.33 -14.23 7.82
N GLU A 105 -4.88 -14.50 6.63
CA GLU A 105 -4.12 -14.51 5.37
C GLU A 105 -3.53 -13.12 5.06
N GLU A 106 -4.35 -12.07 5.16
CA GLU A 106 -3.91 -10.70 4.89
C GLU A 106 -2.82 -10.24 5.88
N ILE A 107 -2.95 -10.60 7.16
CA ILE A 107 -1.96 -10.26 8.19
C ILE A 107 -0.69 -11.10 8.03
N ALA A 108 -0.81 -12.38 7.69
CA ALA A 108 0.34 -13.21 7.37
C ALA A 108 1.12 -12.67 6.16
N PHE A 109 0.41 -12.16 5.15
CA PHE A 109 1.04 -11.49 4.03
C PHE A 109 1.78 -10.22 4.47
N ALA A 110 1.16 -9.37 5.30
CA ALA A 110 1.81 -8.19 5.86
C ALA A 110 3.08 -8.53 6.68
N GLU A 111 3.09 -9.65 7.40
CA GLU A 111 4.28 -10.16 8.08
C GLU A 111 5.40 -10.55 7.10
N GLN A 112 5.05 -11.18 5.98
CA GLN A 112 6.02 -11.57 4.94
C GLN A 112 6.70 -10.35 4.30
N LEU A 113 6.02 -9.20 4.23
CA LEU A 113 6.62 -7.94 3.76
C LEU A 113 7.67 -7.38 4.73
N CYS A 114 7.70 -7.83 5.99
CA CYS A 114 8.57 -7.31 7.03
C CYS A 114 9.98 -7.94 7.04
N THR A 115 10.58 -8.13 5.86
CA THR A 115 11.92 -8.74 5.69
C THR A 115 13.06 -7.83 6.16
N HIS A 116 12.83 -6.51 6.16
CA HIS A 116 13.83 -5.50 6.49
C HIS A 116 13.86 -5.11 7.99
N PRO A 117 14.86 -4.34 8.46
CA PRO A 117 14.94 -3.90 9.85
C PRO A 117 13.73 -3.05 10.28
N VAL A 118 13.45 -3.06 11.59
CA VAL A 118 12.49 -2.14 12.21
C VAL A 118 12.87 -0.70 11.87
N GLY A 119 11.86 0.12 11.59
CA GLY A 119 12.02 1.51 11.17
C GLY A 119 12.04 1.69 9.65
N SER A 120 12.23 0.62 8.87
CA SER A 120 12.20 0.69 7.40
C SER A 120 10.83 1.12 6.89
N LEU A 121 10.83 2.02 5.90
CA LEU A 121 9.62 2.46 5.22
C LEU A 121 9.37 1.59 4.00
N ILE A 122 8.12 1.20 3.79
CA ILE A 122 7.69 0.40 2.64
C ILE A 122 6.62 1.20 1.88
N ALA A 123 6.76 1.21 0.56
CA ALA A 123 5.75 1.66 -0.39
C ALA A 123 5.22 0.48 -1.19
N VAL A 124 3.97 0.56 -1.63
CA VAL A 124 3.37 -0.41 -2.55
C VAL A 124 3.11 0.26 -3.89
N HIS A 125 3.31 -0.50 -4.96
CA HIS A 125 2.85 -0.15 -6.29
C HIS A 125 1.99 -1.28 -6.85
N ARG A 126 0.76 -0.97 -7.26
CA ARG A 126 -0.15 -1.93 -7.88
C ARG A 126 -0.44 -1.60 -9.32
N THR A 127 -0.46 -2.65 -10.14
CA THR A 127 -1.01 -2.61 -11.49
C THR A 127 -2.10 -3.69 -11.61
N ALA A 128 -3.08 -3.43 -12.48
CA ALA A 128 -4.07 -4.43 -12.85
C ALA A 128 -4.02 -4.63 -14.36
N THR A 129 -3.79 -5.87 -14.79
CA THR A 129 -3.78 -6.27 -16.20
C THR A 129 -4.57 -7.56 -16.32
N ASP A 130 -5.51 -7.62 -17.26
CA ASP A 130 -6.35 -8.80 -17.52
C ASP A 130 -7.10 -9.36 -16.30
N GLY A 131 -7.49 -8.48 -15.36
CA GLY A 131 -8.19 -8.85 -14.12
C GLY A 131 -7.28 -9.24 -12.96
N GLU A 132 -6.00 -9.53 -13.23
CA GLU A 132 -5.01 -9.86 -12.21
C GLU A 132 -4.40 -8.60 -11.61
N VAL A 133 -4.16 -8.61 -10.29
CA VAL A 133 -3.41 -7.54 -9.60
C VAL A 133 -1.99 -7.99 -9.35
N ARG A 134 -1.05 -7.19 -9.82
CA ARG A 134 0.37 -7.33 -9.47
C ARG A 134 0.73 -6.26 -8.47
N GLU A 135 1.31 -6.68 -7.35
CA GLU A 135 1.80 -5.81 -6.29
C GLU A 135 3.32 -5.86 -6.24
N SER A 136 3.95 -4.70 -6.13
CA SER A 136 5.39 -4.56 -5.94
C SER A 136 5.63 -3.72 -4.70
N PHE A 137 6.37 -4.27 -3.74
CA PHE A 137 6.70 -3.62 -2.47
C PHE A 137 8.14 -3.16 -2.51
N ARG A 138 8.37 -1.89 -2.18
CA ARG A 138 9.70 -1.27 -2.27
C ARG A 138 10.05 -0.62 -0.96
N ARG A 139 11.31 -0.79 -0.55
CA ARG A 139 11.83 -0.14 0.64
C ARG A 139 12.34 1.26 0.31
N LEU A 140 12.03 2.22 1.16
CA LEU A 140 12.54 3.58 1.05
C LEU A 140 13.57 3.83 2.15
N LYS A 141 14.76 4.32 1.76
CA LYS A 141 15.77 4.83 2.69
C LYS A 141 15.55 6.33 2.88
N LEU A 142 15.33 6.75 4.13
CA LEU A 142 15.51 8.15 4.48
C LEU A 142 17.01 8.44 4.45
N ARG A 143 17.45 9.40 3.63
CA ARG A 143 18.84 9.84 3.63
C ARG A 143 19.15 10.52 4.97
N GLU A 144 20.04 9.94 5.76
CA GLU A 144 20.60 10.60 6.95
C GLU A 144 21.40 11.83 6.50
N GLY A 145 21.03 13.02 6.98
CA GLY A 145 21.78 14.26 6.73
C GLY A 145 20.99 15.47 6.24
N MET A 146 19.67 15.38 6.02
CA MET A 146 18.84 16.57 5.76
C MET A 146 17.90 16.81 6.94
N GLY A 147 18.32 17.71 7.83
CA GLY A 147 17.46 18.29 8.86
C GLY A 147 16.17 18.83 8.25
N HIS A 148 15.12 18.83 9.07
CA HIS A 148 13.75 19.26 8.78
C HIS A 148 13.66 20.61 8.04
N SER A 149 13.84 20.62 6.72
CA SER A 149 13.47 21.73 5.83
C SER A 149 13.73 21.36 4.37
N ARG A 150 12.81 20.63 3.75
CA ARG A 150 12.30 20.85 2.39
C ARG A 150 11.33 19.74 2.04
N ALA A 151 10.13 20.13 1.62
CA ALA A 151 8.98 19.28 1.28
C ALA A 151 9.17 18.35 0.06
N PHE A 152 10.41 18.03 -0.30
CA PHE A 152 10.77 17.12 -1.39
C PHE A 152 12.12 16.47 -1.07
N SER A 153 12.13 15.60 -0.05
CA SER A 153 13.25 14.66 0.12
C SER A 153 13.10 13.57 -0.93
N PHE A 154 13.98 13.56 -1.93
CA PHE A 154 14.08 12.48 -2.90
C PHE A 154 14.39 11.18 -2.15
N MET A 155 13.40 10.30 -2.05
CA MET A 155 13.56 8.96 -1.50
C MET A 155 14.26 8.09 -2.53
N GLU A 156 15.39 7.52 -2.14
CA GLU A 156 16.15 6.61 -2.99
C GLU A 156 15.46 5.24 -2.93
N VAL A 157 14.99 4.79 -4.09
CA VAL A 157 14.36 3.48 -4.28
C VAL A 157 15.49 2.47 -4.37
N GLU A 158 15.56 1.53 -3.43
CA GLU A 158 16.33 0.31 -3.66
C GLU A 158 15.42 -0.70 -4.34
N ASP A 159 15.75 -1.04 -5.58
CA ASP A 159 15.08 -2.06 -6.37
C ASP A 159 15.81 -3.40 -6.14
N ASP A 160 15.17 -4.35 -5.45
CA ASP A 160 15.61 -5.76 -5.39
C ASP A 160 15.03 -6.57 -6.57
N THR A 161 14.47 -5.90 -7.58
CA THR A 161 13.93 -6.49 -8.80
C THR A 161 14.55 -5.82 -10.01
N GLU A 162 15.17 -6.60 -10.90
CA GLU A 162 15.60 -6.12 -12.21
C GLU A 162 14.41 -5.44 -12.90
N PRO A 163 14.59 -4.24 -13.50
CA PRO A 163 13.53 -3.59 -14.24
C PRO A 163 13.18 -4.46 -15.45
N ASP A 164 11.93 -4.91 -15.53
CA ASP A 164 11.36 -5.49 -16.74
C ASP A 164 11.40 -4.41 -17.83
N SER A 165 12.48 -4.42 -18.60
CA SER A 165 12.72 -3.48 -19.68
C SER A 165 11.98 -3.96 -20.92
N ASP A 166 10.72 -3.55 -21.04
CA ASP A 166 10.13 -3.41 -22.37
C ASP A 166 9.34 -2.10 -22.47
N VAL A 167 10.10 -1.02 -22.72
CA VAL A 167 9.55 0.25 -23.16
C VAL A 167 10.22 0.61 -24.49
N ASN A 168 9.71 0.05 -25.58
CA ASN A 168 10.09 0.48 -26.92
C ASN A 168 9.46 1.84 -27.22
N LEU A 169 10.19 2.90 -26.87
CA LEU A 169 9.82 4.30 -27.07
C LEU A 169 10.31 4.81 -28.44
N ALA A 170 9.94 4.10 -29.52
CA ALA A 170 10.25 4.52 -30.88
C ALA A 170 9.05 4.31 -31.81
N ASP A 171 7.92 4.99 -31.53
CA ASP A 171 6.86 5.12 -32.55
C ASP A 171 5.93 6.33 -32.36
N ARG A 172 6.46 7.46 -31.87
CA ARG A 172 5.69 8.72 -31.79
C ARG A 172 6.50 9.94 -32.20
N THR A 173 6.72 10.07 -33.50
CA THR A 173 6.77 11.38 -34.17
C THR A 173 6.16 11.23 -35.56
N SER A 174 4.87 11.51 -35.67
CA SER A 174 4.25 11.88 -36.94
C SER A 174 4.32 13.40 -37.05
N GLU A 175 4.91 13.93 -38.12
CA GLU A 175 4.36 15.13 -38.78
C GLU A 175 4.76 15.16 -40.28
N PRO A 176 3.88 15.64 -41.18
CA PRO A 176 4.05 15.54 -42.63
C PRO A 176 4.64 16.82 -43.23
N PRO A 177 5.14 16.81 -44.48
CA PRO A 177 5.23 18.03 -45.28
C PRO A 177 4.08 18.13 -46.29
N ARG A 178 3.55 19.37 -46.35
CA ARG A 178 2.59 19.89 -47.29
C ARG A 178 3.30 20.38 -48.57
N ARG A 179 2.57 20.29 -49.68
CA ARG A 179 2.77 20.87 -51.02
C ARG A 179 3.83 20.24 -51.92
#